data_AF-A0A923PXM7-F1
#
_entry.id   AF-A0A923PXM7-F1
#
_cell.length_a   1.000
_cell.length_b   1.000
_cell.length_c   1.000
_cell.angle_alpha   90.00
_cell.angle_beta   90.00
_cell.angle_gamma   90.00
#
_symmetry.space_group_name_H-M   'P 1'
#
loop_
_entity.id
_entity.type
_entity.pdbx_description
1 polymer ?
#
loop_
_entity_poly.entity_id
_entity_poly.type
_entity_poly.pdbx_seq_one_letter_code
_entity_poly.pdbx_strand_id
1 'polypeptide(L)'
;MPWKNGGGSTSQIQIFPQDADPAGESFLWRLSSAAVTGPGPFSLFKGYDRWLVILRGDGLVLNGTNLQSEKPFKFSGDVPIHCQILGDEVIDLGLIYR
;
A
#
# COMPACT_ATOMS: atom_id res chain seq x y z
N MET A 1 -8.64 -3.81 8.24
CA MET A 1 -7.76 -4.73 8.98
C MET A 1 -6.54 -3.96 9.49
N PRO A 2 -6.38 -3.80 10.82
CA PRO A 2 -5.17 -3.22 11.41
C PRO A 2 -3.93 -4.02 11.00
N TRP A 3 -2.82 -3.34 10.80
CA TRP A 3 -1.54 -3.99 10.52
C TRP A 3 -0.95 -4.61 11.79
N LYS A 4 -0.21 -5.70 11.63
CA LYS A 4 0.45 -6.41 12.75
C LYS A 4 1.43 -5.53 13.53
N ASN A 5 2.01 -4.52 12.89
CA ASN A 5 2.97 -3.59 13.50
C ASN A 5 2.30 -2.35 14.14
N GLY A 6 0.97 -2.22 14.06
CA GLY A 6 0.25 -1.06 14.59
C GLY A 6 0.46 0.26 13.82
N GLY A 7 1.24 0.27 12.74
CA GLY A 7 1.56 1.48 11.96
C GLY A 7 0.50 1.89 10.93
N GLY A 8 -0.67 1.24 10.95
CA GLY A 8 -1.74 1.54 10.02
C GLY A 8 -2.81 0.46 9.95
N SER A 9 -3.69 0.60 8.96
CA SER A 9 -4.73 -0.35 8.63
C SER A 9 -5.03 -0.37 7.13
N THR A 10 -5.54 -1.49 6.62
CA THR A 10 -5.99 -1.61 5.23
C THR A 10 -7.45 -2.05 5.16
N SER A 11 -8.23 -1.35 4.35
CA SER A 11 -9.58 -1.70 3.94
C SER A 11 -9.54 -2.24 2.51
N GLN A 12 -9.91 -3.51 2.34
CA GLN A 12 -10.07 -4.10 1.01
C GLN A 12 -11.34 -3.53 0.38
N ILE A 13 -11.23 -3.05 -0.86
CA ILE A 13 -12.36 -2.56 -1.66
C ILE A 13 -12.84 -3.70 -2.57
N GLN A 14 -11.92 -4.29 -3.33
CA GLN A 14 -12.23 -5.42 -4.20
C GLN A 14 -10.98 -6.27 -4.49
N ILE A 15 -11.18 -7.55 -4.75
CA ILE A 15 -10.13 -8.49 -5.16
C ILE A 15 -10.67 -9.43 -6.25
N PHE A 16 -9.79 -9.87 -7.15
CA PHE A 16 -10.13 -10.87 -8.16
C PHE A 16 -9.09 -11.99 -8.22
N PRO A 17 -9.50 -13.26 -8.24
CA PRO A 17 -10.86 -13.78 -8.05
C PRO A 17 -11.46 -13.38 -6.69
N GLN A 18 -12.79 -13.37 -6.57
CA GLN A 18 -13.51 -12.84 -5.40
C GLN A 18 -13.12 -13.54 -4.09
N ASP A 19 -12.75 -14.82 -4.17
CA ASP A 19 -12.38 -15.65 -3.01
C ASP A 19 -10.85 -15.76 -2.80
N ALA A 20 -10.06 -14.94 -3.50
CA ALA A 20 -8.62 -14.98 -3.36
C ALA A 20 -8.16 -14.48 -1.98
N ASP A 21 -7.19 -15.16 -1.40
CA ASP A 21 -6.57 -14.77 -0.13
C ASP A 21 -5.41 -13.79 -0.41
N PRO A 22 -5.48 -12.53 0.07
CA PRO A 22 -4.38 -11.59 -0.09
C PRO A 22 -3.10 -12.00 0.65
N ALA A 23 -3.19 -12.85 1.68
CA ALA A 23 -2.03 -13.36 2.41
C ALA A 23 -1.34 -14.53 1.71
N GLY A 24 -2.06 -15.23 0.82
CA GLY A 24 -1.56 -16.36 0.04
C GLY A 24 -1.06 -16.00 -1.37
N GLU A 25 -1.03 -14.71 -1.73
CA GLU A 25 -0.53 -14.18 -3.01
C GLU A 25 -1.13 -14.85 -4.28
N SER A 26 -2.41 -15.24 -4.23
CA SER A 26 -3.10 -15.98 -5.32
C SER A 26 -4.17 -15.17 -6.07
N PHE A 27 -4.01 -13.85 -6.18
CA PHE A 27 -4.96 -12.97 -6.87
C PHE A 27 -4.40 -12.41 -8.19
N LEU A 28 -5.26 -11.92 -9.08
CA LEU A 28 -4.85 -11.20 -10.29
C LEU A 28 -4.72 -9.71 -10.01
N TRP A 29 -5.66 -9.14 -9.26
CA TRP A 29 -5.55 -7.78 -8.77
C TRP A 29 -6.31 -7.59 -7.46
N ARG A 30 -5.85 -6.62 -6.67
CA ARG A 30 -6.48 -6.19 -5.42
C ARG A 30 -6.48 -4.67 -5.36
N LEU A 31 -7.67 -4.09 -5.17
CA LEU A 31 -7.87 -2.69 -4.88
C LEU A 31 -8.16 -2.51 -3.39
N SER A 32 -7.42 -1.63 -2.73
CA SER A 32 -7.55 -1.36 -1.31
C SER A 32 -7.22 0.08 -0.97
N SER A 33 -7.68 0.56 0.16
CA SER A 33 -7.24 1.82 0.76
C SER A 33 -6.54 1.53 2.09
N ALA A 34 -5.46 2.24 2.39
CA ALA A 34 -4.80 2.15 3.68
C ALA A 34 -4.79 3.50 4.42
N ALA A 35 -4.89 3.42 5.73
CA ALA A 35 -4.56 4.51 6.64
C ALA A 35 -3.19 4.20 7.25
N VAL A 36 -2.20 5.05 6.98
CA VAL A 36 -0.85 4.95 7.53
C VAL A 36 -0.72 6.00 8.62
N THR A 37 -0.33 5.58 9.82
CA THR A 37 -0.24 6.45 11.01
C THR A 37 1.14 6.43 11.64
N GLY A 38 2.08 5.69 11.05
CA GLY A 38 3.45 5.62 11.52
C GLY A 38 4.41 5.02 10.50
N PRO A 39 5.72 5.20 10.69
CA PRO A 39 6.72 4.63 9.82
C PRO A 39 6.76 3.11 9.95
N GLY A 40 7.17 2.43 8.88
CA GLY A 40 7.29 0.98 8.93
C GLY A 40 7.47 0.31 7.57
N PRO A 41 7.72 -1.00 7.56
CA PRO A 41 7.78 -1.76 6.32
C PRO A 41 6.38 -1.97 5.74
N PHE A 42 6.28 -1.96 4.42
CA PHE A 42 5.11 -2.54 3.75
C PHE A 42 5.29 -4.05 3.57
N SER A 43 4.17 -4.77 3.44
CA SER A 43 4.19 -6.17 3.04
C SER A 43 4.80 -6.34 1.64
N LEU A 44 5.58 -7.41 1.49
CA LEU A 44 6.08 -7.88 0.21
C LEU A 44 4.95 -8.58 -0.55
N PHE A 45 4.94 -8.45 -1.88
CA PHE A 45 4.01 -9.14 -2.78
C PHE A 45 4.82 -9.63 -3.98
N LYS A 46 5.44 -10.79 -3.86
CA LYS A 46 6.43 -11.23 -4.86
C LYS A 46 5.76 -11.51 -6.21
N GLY A 47 6.37 -11.03 -7.29
CA GLY A 47 5.84 -11.16 -8.65
C GLY A 47 4.66 -10.23 -8.99
N TYR A 48 4.34 -9.26 -8.12
CA TYR A 48 3.31 -8.26 -8.39
C TYR A 48 3.93 -6.88 -8.67
N ASP A 49 3.24 -6.08 -9.47
CA ASP A 49 3.39 -4.64 -9.54
C ASP A 49 2.42 -3.95 -8.56
N ARG A 50 2.81 -2.77 -8.07
CA ARG A 50 1.99 -1.97 -7.15
C ARG A 50 1.90 -0.53 -7.61
N TRP A 51 0.69 0.02 -7.59
CA TRP A 51 0.45 1.46 -7.68
C TRP A 51 -0.07 1.96 -6.34
N LEU A 52 0.35 3.17 -5.96
CA LEU A 52 -0.13 3.87 -4.77
C LEU A 52 -0.39 5.33 -5.11
N VAL A 53 -1.53 5.86 -4.66
CA VAL A 53 -1.92 7.26 -4.80
C VAL A 53 -2.27 7.80 -3.41
N ILE A 54 -1.74 8.96 -3.05
CA ILE A 54 -2.12 9.66 -1.82
C ILE A 54 -3.48 10.35 -2.03
N LEU A 55 -4.47 10.02 -1.21
CA LEU A 55 -5.81 10.61 -1.23
C LEU A 55 -5.97 11.75 -0.22
N ARG A 56 -5.33 11.62 0.96
CA ARG A 56 -5.38 12.62 2.05
C ARG A 56 -4.11 12.52 2.91
N GLY A 57 -3.71 13.65 3.49
CA GLY A 57 -2.53 13.76 4.35
C GLY A 57 -1.32 14.35 3.60
N ASP A 58 -0.23 14.58 4.34
CA ASP A 58 0.91 15.35 3.83
C ASP A 58 1.87 14.54 2.93
N GLY A 59 1.66 13.23 2.87
CA GLY A 59 2.35 12.32 1.95
C GLY A 59 3.22 11.26 2.63
N LEU A 60 3.85 10.42 1.82
CA LEU A 60 4.74 9.34 2.28
C LEU A 60 6.12 9.50 1.67
N VAL A 61 7.14 8.94 2.32
CA VAL A 61 8.46 8.73 1.72
C VAL A 61 8.70 7.23 1.62
N LEU A 62 8.73 6.70 0.40
CA LEU A 62 8.98 5.29 0.13
C LEU A 62 10.41 5.11 -0.39
N ASN A 63 11.27 4.48 0.40
CA ASN A 63 12.70 4.29 0.05
C ASN A 63 13.40 5.57 -0.44
N GLY A 64 13.12 6.71 0.22
CA GLY A 64 13.67 8.02 -0.15
C GLY A 64 12.93 8.76 -1.27
N THR A 65 11.89 8.16 -1.85
CA THR A 65 11.04 8.82 -2.85
C THR A 65 9.85 9.49 -2.17
N ASN A 66 9.70 10.80 -2.35
CA ASN A 66 8.56 11.55 -1.82
C ASN A 66 7.33 11.35 -2.69
N LEU A 67 6.24 10.93 -2.06
CA LEU A 67 4.91 10.79 -2.65
C LEU A 67 4.01 11.86 -2.02
N GLN A 68 3.72 12.89 -2.79
CA GLN A 68 2.71 13.91 -2.47
C GLN A 68 1.56 13.80 -3.48
N SER A 69 0.42 14.42 -3.17
CA SER A 69 -0.88 14.13 -3.76
C SER A 69 -0.92 14.09 -5.30
N GLU A 70 -1.93 13.36 -5.82
CA GLU A 70 -2.47 13.41 -7.20
C GLU A 70 -1.74 12.63 -8.31
N LYS A 71 -0.60 11.97 -8.05
CA LYS A 71 0.04 11.09 -9.05
C LYS A 71 0.19 9.65 -8.56
N PRO A 72 -0.22 8.65 -9.36
CA PRO A 72 0.13 7.26 -9.07
C PRO A 72 1.63 7.05 -9.05
N PHE A 73 2.11 6.45 -7.98
CA PHE A 73 3.48 5.97 -7.86
C PHE A 73 3.51 4.46 -8.11
N LYS A 74 4.24 4.05 -9.14
CA LYS A 74 4.45 2.64 -9.48
C LYS A 74 5.74 2.12 -8.86
N PHE A 75 5.67 0.95 -8.23
CA PHE A 75 6.82 0.22 -7.70
C PHE A 75 6.58 -1.29 -7.74
N SER A 76 7.67 -2.06 -7.74
CA SER A 76 7.60 -3.52 -7.72
C SER A 76 7.27 -4.04 -6.31
N GLY A 77 6.43 -5.07 -6.24
CA GLY A 77 6.14 -5.82 -5.02
C GLY A 77 7.27 -6.75 -4.56
N ASP A 78 8.30 -6.96 -5.40
CA ASP A 78 9.50 -7.74 -5.07
C ASP A 78 10.52 -6.94 -4.26
N VAL A 79 10.39 -5.62 -4.24
CA VAL A 79 11.33 -4.71 -3.57
C VAL A 79 10.83 -4.40 -2.16
N PRO A 80 11.63 -4.64 -1.11
CA PRO A 80 11.29 -4.19 0.23
C PRO A 80 11.06 -2.68 0.27
N ILE A 81 9.92 -2.26 0.80
CA ILE A 81 9.57 -0.84 0.98
C ILE A 81 9.67 -0.49 2.46
N HIS A 82 10.49 0.51 2.77
CA HIS A 82 10.46 1.24 4.02
C HIS A 82 9.72 2.56 3.81
N CYS A 83 8.65 2.74 4.59
CA CYS A 83 7.80 3.91 4.54
C CYS A 83 8.10 4.84 5.72
N GLN A 84 8.24 6.12 5.43
CA GLN A 84 8.11 7.20 6.40
C GLN A 84 6.83 7.99 6.10
N ILE A 85 6.22 8.54 7.14
CA ILE A 85 5.02 9.37 7.03
C ILE A 85 5.39 10.85 7.15
N LEU A 86 4.78 11.67 6.32
CA LEU A 86 4.76 13.11 6.49
C LEU A 86 3.45 13.46 7.22
N GLY A 87 3.55 14.16 8.35
CA GLY A 87 2.40 14.47 9.21
C GLY A 87 1.95 13.29 10.08
N ASP A 88 0.70 13.34 10.53
CA ASP A 88 0.16 12.41 11.53
C ASP A 88 -0.57 11.19 10.92
N GLU A 89 -1.26 11.40 9.80
CA GLU A 89 -2.04 10.35 9.11
C GLU A 89 -2.05 10.59 7.61
N VAL A 90 -1.89 9.51 6.86
CA VAL A 90 -2.05 9.50 5.40
C VAL A 90 -3.03 8.42 4.99
N ILE A 91 -3.97 8.80 4.13
CA ILE A 91 -4.88 7.86 3.47
C ILE A 91 -4.44 7.70 2.02
N ASP A 92 -4.22 6.44 1.61
CA ASP A 92 -3.85 6.09 0.25
C ASP A 92 -4.90 5.21 -0.45
N LEU A 93 -4.75 5.12 -1.77
CA LEU A 93 -5.37 4.10 -2.61
C LEU A 93 -4.26 3.26 -3.24
N GLY A 94 -4.34 1.94 -3.03
CA GLY A 94 -3.37 0.97 -3.54
C GLY A 94 -4.00 -0.01 -4.51
N LEU A 95 -3.35 -0.23 -5.65
CA LEU A 95 -3.61 -1.32 -6.57
C LEU A 95 -2.41 -2.27 -6.58
N ILE A 96 -2.66 -3.56 -6.38
CA ILE A 96 -1.65 -4.63 -6.51
C ILE A 96 -2.10 -5.54 -7.64
N TYR A 97 -1.25 -5.83 -8.62
CA TYR A 97 -1.63 -6.60 -9.81
C TYR A 97 -0.45 -7.38 -10.41
N ARG A 98 -0.73 -8.41 -11.20
CA ARG A 98 0.24 -9.20 -11.96
C ARG A 98 -0.11 -9.25 -13.44
#